data_AF-A0A7V8WHA5-F1
#
_entry.id   AF-A0A7V8WHA5-F1
#
_cell.length_a   1.000
_cell.length_b   1.000
_cell.length_c   1.000
_cell.angle_alpha   90.00
_cell.angle_beta   90.00
_cell.angle_gamma   90.00
#
_symmetry.space_group_name_H-M   'P 1'
#
loop_
_entity.id
_entity.type
_entity.pdbx_description
1 polymer ?
#
loop_
_entity_poly.entity_id
_entity_poly.type
_entity_poly.pdbx_seq_one_letter_code
_entity_poly.pdbx_strand_id
1 'polypeptide(L)'
;IRPGGVTRLAAGRHPVPVEGNRWHLTLFGYGPAAPRTDEAGFNTFMEELRSPILADVLQHATPLSSIISHRRTANRWRRFDEIDNWPEGLIAAGDSVCCFDPVYGQGMTTGILGAIELKTRLDAEWCDSGTLKPGFARRVQQQMVRAIRPAWDLATSEDLRLASTTGGQLRTRDRWLQKYFDTVVSTATVDSDVRHRLLSVMNMLTGPATLLHTTVLSGVVRHLCGWQPHPGPLWRDRPRTTRNDRSQRELRSVFEADLAHRHQPVN
;
A
#
# COMPACT_ATOMS: atom_id res chain seq x y z
N ILE A 1 -30.63 -8.77 29.37
CA ILE A 1 -29.16 -8.82 29.45
C ILE A 1 -28.68 -9.73 28.31
N ARG A 2 -28.27 -9.13 27.17
CA ARG A 2 -27.62 -9.84 26.06
C ARG A 2 -26.12 -9.55 26.18
N PRO A 3 -25.24 -10.56 26.30
CA PRO A 3 -23.82 -10.30 26.48
C PRO A 3 -23.16 -9.87 25.17
N GLY A 4 -22.65 -8.64 25.19
CA GLY A 4 -21.46 -8.15 24.50
C GLY A 4 -21.15 -8.66 23.10
N GLY A 5 -21.74 -8.02 22.09
CA GLY A 5 -21.18 -8.03 20.74
C GLY A 5 -19.87 -7.25 20.74
N VAL A 6 -18.75 -7.95 20.92
CA VAL A 6 -17.44 -7.41 20.59
C VAL A 6 -17.44 -7.24 19.07
N THR A 7 -17.53 -6.00 18.61
CA THR A 7 -17.32 -5.63 17.21
C THR A 7 -15.93 -6.15 16.81
N ARG A 8 -15.86 -7.35 16.19
CA ARG A 8 -14.61 -7.93 15.70
C ARG A 8 -14.02 -6.92 14.71
N LEU A 9 -12.88 -6.35 15.08
CA LEU A 9 -12.08 -5.44 14.25
C LEU A 9 -11.79 -6.11 12.90
N ALA A 10 -11.86 -5.31 11.84
CA ALA A 10 -11.92 -5.73 10.45
C ALA A 10 -10.84 -6.75 10.06
N ALA A 11 -11.29 -7.92 9.58
CA ALA A 11 -10.49 -8.86 8.80
C ALA A 11 -10.70 -8.53 7.32
N GLY A 12 -9.62 -8.24 6.59
CA GLY A 12 -9.67 -7.90 5.17
C GLY A 12 -9.09 -9.00 4.29
N ARG A 13 -9.44 -8.93 3.01
CA ARG A 13 -9.04 -9.88 1.96
C ARG A 13 -8.45 -9.08 0.80
N HIS A 14 -7.33 -9.52 0.25
CA HIS A 14 -6.77 -8.88 -0.94
C HIS A 14 -6.31 -9.95 -1.95
N PRO A 15 -7.21 -10.44 -2.82
CA PRO A 15 -6.81 -11.25 -3.97
C PRO A 15 -6.18 -10.32 -5.01
N VAL A 16 -4.90 -10.53 -5.29
CA VAL A 16 -4.16 -9.79 -6.32
C VAL A 16 -3.89 -10.74 -7.48
N PRO A 17 -4.35 -10.43 -8.71
CA PRO A 17 -3.99 -11.23 -9.87
C PRO A 17 -2.48 -11.15 -10.10
N VAL A 18 -1.88 -12.29 -10.37
CA VAL A 18 -0.48 -12.46 -10.73
C VAL A 18 -0.42 -13.09 -12.12
N GLU A 19 0.62 -12.78 -12.89
CA GLU A 19 0.82 -13.30 -14.24
C GLU A 19 0.70 -14.83 -14.30
N GLY A 20 0.18 -15.34 -15.41
CA GLY A 20 0.02 -16.78 -15.66
C GLY A 20 -1.21 -17.41 -15.03
N ASN A 21 -2.34 -16.69 -14.94
CA ASN A 21 -3.59 -17.15 -14.32
C ASN A 21 -3.42 -17.55 -12.83
N ARG A 22 -2.61 -16.79 -12.10
CA ARG A 22 -2.33 -17.02 -10.68
C ARG A 22 -2.91 -15.89 -9.85
N TRP A 23 -3.15 -16.16 -8.58
CA TRP A 23 -3.68 -15.17 -7.65
C TRP A 23 -2.92 -15.26 -6.34
N HIS A 24 -2.53 -14.11 -5.80
CA HIS A 24 -1.98 -14.01 -4.46
C HIS A 24 -3.14 -13.67 -3.52
N LEU A 25 -3.41 -14.56 -2.56
CA LEU A 25 -4.40 -14.31 -1.52
C LEU A 25 -3.68 -13.98 -0.20
N THR A 26 -3.96 -12.80 0.35
CA THR A 26 -3.54 -12.43 1.70
C THR A 26 -4.76 -12.30 2.60
N LEU A 27 -4.69 -12.95 3.76
CA LEU A 27 -5.63 -12.79 4.87
C LEU A 27 -4.91 -12.04 6.00
N PHE A 28 -5.55 -11.02 6.54
CA PHE A 28 -5.03 -10.27 7.67
C PHE A 28 -6.12 -10.02 8.71
N GLY A 29 -5.71 -10.01 9.97
CA GLY A 29 -6.57 -9.78 11.12
C GLY A 29 -5.76 -9.27 12.30
N TYR A 30 -6.43 -8.60 13.24
CA TYR A 30 -5.78 -7.91 14.35
C TYR A 30 -6.02 -8.64 15.68
N GLY A 31 -4.97 -8.73 16.50
CA GLY A 31 -5.06 -9.28 17.85
C GLY A 31 -5.65 -10.70 17.88
N PRO A 32 -6.69 -10.99 18.71
CA PRO A 32 -7.32 -12.30 18.79
C PRO A 32 -8.02 -12.76 17.51
N ALA A 33 -8.28 -11.83 16.58
CA ALA A 33 -8.89 -12.12 15.28
C ALA A 33 -7.84 -12.36 14.18
N ALA A 34 -6.54 -12.47 14.50
CA ALA A 34 -5.55 -12.86 13.53
C ALA A 34 -5.68 -14.36 13.18
N PRO A 35 -5.61 -14.77 11.90
CA PRO A 35 -5.64 -16.18 11.52
C PRO A 35 -4.49 -16.94 12.18
N ARG A 36 -4.72 -18.22 12.50
CA ARG A 36 -3.62 -19.08 12.95
C ARG A 36 -2.68 -19.33 11.78
N THR A 37 -1.45 -19.70 12.11
CA THR A 37 -0.35 -19.79 11.14
C THR A 37 -0.30 -21.13 10.42
N ASP A 38 -1.24 -22.02 10.70
CA ASP A 38 -1.38 -23.33 10.08
C ASP A 38 -2.52 -23.34 9.04
N GLU A 39 -2.50 -24.34 8.17
CA GLU A 39 -3.50 -24.53 7.12
C GLU A 39 -4.92 -24.70 7.68
N ALA A 40 -5.04 -25.40 8.83
CA ALA A 40 -6.31 -25.55 9.52
C ALA A 40 -6.92 -24.21 9.94
N GLY A 41 -6.11 -23.32 10.55
CA GLY A 41 -6.59 -22.01 10.95
C GLY A 41 -6.81 -21.06 9.79
N PHE A 42 -6.08 -21.21 8.68
CA PHE A 42 -6.38 -20.51 7.43
C PHE A 42 -7.78 -20.91 6.91
N ASN A 43 -8.08 -22.21 6.86
CA ASN A 43 -9.37 -22.72 6.39
C ASN A 43 -10.53 -22.31 7.31
N THR A 44 -10.36 -22.44 8.64
CA THR A 44 -11.37 -21.96 9.59
C THR A 44 -11.61 -20.45 9.44
N PHE A 45 -10.54 -19.66 9.27
CA PHE A 45 -10.68 -18.23 9.05
C PHE A 45 -11.44 -17.92 7.75
N MET A 46 -11.18 -18.69 6.70
CA MET A 46 -11.89 -18.61 5.42
C MET A 46 -13.39 -18.93 5.50
N GLU A 47 -13.83 -19.72 6.47
CA GLU A 47 -15.25 -20.02 6.71
C GLU A 47 -15.95 -18.91 7.52
N GLU A 48 -15.25 -18.24 8.43
CA GLU A 48 -15.78 -17.14 9.26
C GLU A 48 -15.97 -15.81 8.51
N LEU A 49 -15.62 -15.80 7.23
CA LEU A 49 -15.54 -14.66 6.35
C LEU A 49 -16.94 -14.18 5.92
N ARG A 50 -17.27 -12.90 6.17
CA ARG A 50 -18.61 -12.27 5.91
C ARG A 50 -19.29 -12.55 4.56
N SER A 51 -18.52 -12.71 3.49
CA SER A 51 -19.01 -13.02 2.13
C SER A 51 -18.54 -14.41 1.68
N PRO A 52 -19.44 -15.26 1.15
CA PRO A 52 -19.11 -16.61 0.67
C PRO A 52 -18.33 -16.60 -0.64
N ILE A 53 -18.40 -15.51 -1.42
CA ILE A 53 -17.85 -15.42 -2.78
C ILE A 53 -16.39 -15.89 -2.87
N LEU A 54 -15.55 -15.51 -1.91
CA LEU A 54 -14.14 -15.92 -1.95
C LEU A 54 -13.97 -17.41 -1.60
N ALA A 55 -14.77 -17.95 -0.68
CA ALA A 55 -14.74 -19.37 -0.37
C ALA A 55 -15.17 -20.18 -1.60
N ASP A 56 -16.22 -19.74 -2.30
CA ASP A 56 -16.70 -20.36 -3.54
C ASP A 56 -15.65 -20.32 -4.65
N VAL A 57 -14.98 -19.18 -4.84
CA VAL A 57 -13.89 -19.05 -5.83
C VAL A 57 -12.70 -19.95 -5.49
N LEU A 58 -12.33 -20.05 -4.21
CA LEU A 58 -11.20 -20.88 -3.78
C LEU A 58 -11.48 -22.38 -3.85
N GLN A 59 -12.76 -22.82 -3.77
CA GLN A 59 -13.11 -24.23 -4.01
C GLN A 59 -12.69 -24.71 -5.40
N HIS A 60 -12.55 -23.79 -6.36
CA HIS A 60 -12.11 -24.07 -7.72
C HIS A 60 -10.64 -23.71 -7.97
N ALA A 61 -9.90 -23.27 -6.96
CA ALA A 61 -8.50 -22.87 -7.08
C ALA A 61 -7.55 -23.96 -6.54
N THR A 62 -6.39 -24.09 -7.17
CA THR A 62 -5.32 -24.99 -6.70
C THR A 62 -4.26 -24.17 -5.96
N PRO A 63 -3.95 -24.48 -4.68
CA PRO A 63 -2.83 -23.87 -3.98
C PRO A 63 -1.50 -24.16 -4.69
N LEU A 64 -0.74 -23.11 -5.02
CA LEU A 64 0.55 -23.24 -5.71
C LEU A 64 1.75 -23.22 -4.76
N SER A 65 1.54 -22.88 -3.49
CA SER A 65 2.56 -22.84 -2.45
C SER A 65 1.94 -23.19 -1.10
N SER A 66 2.80 -23.49 -0.13
CA SER A 66 2.39 -23.51 1.28
C SER A 66 1.93 -22.13 1.74
N ILE A 67 1.09 -22.10 2.78
CA ILE A 67 0.66 -20.87 3.44
C ILE A 67 1.81 -20.34 4.29
N ILE A 68 2.17 -19.08 4.08
CA ILE A 68 3.21 -18.39 4.85
C ILE A 68 2.52 -17.38 5.77
N SER A 69 2.83 -17.44 7.06
CA SER A 69 2.31 -16.48 8.03
C SER A 69 3.39 -15.49 8.46
N HIS A 70 3.01 -14.22 8.54
CA HIS A 70 3.85 -13.16 9.06
C HIS A 70 3.12 -12.44 10.20
N ARG A 71 3.75 -12.38 11.38
CA ARG A 71 3.19 -11.73 12.59
C ARG A 71 3.90 -10.44 12.99
N ARG A 72 4.94 -10.03 12.25
CA ARG A 72 5.75 -8.87 12.60
C ARG A 72 5.21 -7.60 11.96
N THR A 73 3.95 -7.30 12.25
CA THR A 73 3.23 -6.11 11.78
C THR A 73 3.43 -4.98 12.77
N ALA A 74 4.63 -4.39 12.75
CA ALA A 74 4.94 -3.23 13.56
C ALA A 74 5.60 -2.17 12.69
N ASN A 75 4.95 -1.02 12.58
CA ASN A 75 5.58 0.18 12.04
C ASN A 75 6.76 0.56 12.95
N ARG A 76 7.97 0.52 12.39
CA ARG A 76 9.21 0.91 13.09
C ARG A 76 10.06 1.79 12.20
N TRP A 77 10.18 3.05 12.61
CA TRP A 77 11.13 3.98 12.07
C TRP A 77 12.32 4.15 13.02
N ARG A 78 13.50 3.76 12.58
CA ARG A 78 14.76 4.06 13.25
C ARG A 78 15.21 5.45 12.81
N ARG A 79 15.24 6.39 13.75
CA ARG A 79 15.60 7.80 13.51
C ARG A 79 17.11 8.00 13.38
N PHE A 80 17.72 7.32 12.41
CA PHE A 80 19.14 7.49 12.08
C PHE A 80 19.46 8.93 11.64
N ASP A 81 18.46 9.66 11.17
CA ASP A 81 18.53 11.09 10.84
C ASP A 81 18.82 11.99 12.06
N GLU A 82 18.49 11.53 13.27
CA GLU A 82 18.68 12.26 14.53
C GLU A 82 20.01 11.91 15.21
N ILE A 83 20.82 11.01 14.64
CA ILE A 83 22.13 10.64 15.21
C ILE A 83 23.19 11.64 14.75
N ASP A 84 23.74 12.40 15.68
CA ASP A 84 24.73 13.44 15.37
C ASP A 84 26.06 12.86 14.87
N ASN A 85 26.57 11.80 15.51
CA ASN A 85 27.85 11.18 15.18
C ASN A 85 27.66 9.93 14.31
N TRP A 86 26.97 10.08 13.17
CA TRP A 86 26.78 8.98 12.24
C TRP A 86 28.10 8.62 11.52
N PRO A 87 28.48 7.32 11.45
CA PRO A 87 29.75 6.91 10.86
C PRO A 87 29.81 7.21 9.35
N GLU A 88 30.98 7.66 8.90
CA GLU A 88 31.26 7.81 7.48
C GLU A 88 31.26 6.45 6.76
N GLY A 89 30.89 6.46 5.48
CA GLY A 89 30.86 5.26 4.64
C GLY A 89 29.70 4.29 4.92
N LEU A 90 28.89 4.52 5.96
CA LEU A 90 27.72 3.69 6.27
C LEU A 90 26.42 4.37 5.84
N ILE A 91 25.62 3.70 5.01
CA ILE A 91 24.28 4.17 4.64
C ILE A 91 23.28 3.04 4.92
N ALA A 92 22.40 3.25 5.89
CA ALA A 92 21.22 2.42 6.08
C ALA A 92 20.15 2.78 5.03
N ALA A 93 19.42 1.80 4.49
CA ALA A 93 18.37 1.99 3.49
C ALA A 93 17.23 0.96 3.63
N GLY A 94 16.06 1.25 3.03
CA GLY A 94 14.88 0.38 3.05
C GLY A 94 14.39 0.05 4.46
N ASP A 95 14.00 -1.21 4.69
CA ASP A 95 13.44 -1.70 5.96
C ASP A 95 14.40 -1.59 7.16
N SER A 96 15.70 -1.40 6.90
CA SER A 96 16.66 -1.11 7.98
C SER A 96 16.41 0.27 8.59
N VAL A 97 15.94 1.26 7.82
CA VAL A 97 15.60 2.61 8.29
C VAL A 97 14.15 2.67 8.75
N CYS A 98 13.21 2.24 7.90
CA CYS A 98 11.80 2.26 8.22
C CYS A 98 11.11 1.01 7.69
N CYS A 99 10.61 0.18 8.61
CA CYS A 99 9.83 -1.00 8.31
C CYS A 99 8.36 -0.67 8.57
N PHE A 100 7.51 -0.90 7.57
CA PHE A 100 6.08 -0.63 7.65
C PHE A 100 5.28 -1.91 7.85
N ASP A 101 4.08 -1.78 8.40
CA ASP A 101 3.08 -2.84 8.35
C ASP A 101 2.74 -3.13 6.86
N PRO A 102 2.93 -4.38 6.39
CA PRO A 102 2.68 -4.76 5.00
C PRO A 102 1.22 -4.56 4.57
N VAL A 103 0.27 -4.43 5.50
CA VAL A 103 -1.15 -4.14 5.19
C VAL A 103 -1.30 -2.90 4.29
N TYR A 104 -0.40 -1.92 4.40
CA TYR A 104 -0.47 -0.70 3.61
C TYR A 104 0.28 -0.78 2.27
N GLY A 105 1.09 -1.83 2.03
CA GLY A 105 1.81 -2.01 0.77
C GLY A 105 2.89 -0.97 0.44
N GLN A 106 3.35 -0.17 1.42
CA GLN A 106 4.20 1.01 1.20
C GLN A 106 5.72 0.73 1.23
N GLY A 107 6.14 -0.45 1.68
CA GLY A 107 7.55 -0.77 1.92
C GLY A 107 8.41 -0.64 0.66
N MET A 108 7.99 -1.27 -0.45
CA MET A 108 8.72 -1.22 -1.72
C MET A 108 8.82 0.21 -2.27
N THR A 109 7.70 0.94 -2.31
CA THR A 109 7.66 2.33 -2.78
C THR A 109 8.59 3.22 -1.96
N THR A 110 8.54 3.11 -0.63
CA THR A 110 9.41 3.90 0.25
C THR A 110 10.88 3.54 0.09
N GLY A 111 11.20 2.26 -0.10
CA GLY A 111 12.56 1.81 -0.40
C GLY A 111 13.11 2.40 -1.70
N ILE A 112 12.29 2.41 -2.76
CA ILE A 112 12.66 3.00 -4.06
C ILE A 112 12.83 4.52 -3.94
N LEU A 113 11.91 5.23 -3.28
CA LEU A 113 12.04 6.67 -3.05
C LEU A 113 13.30 7.00 -2.23
N GLY A 114 13.63 6.19 -1.23
CA GLY A 114 14.88 6.32 -0.48
C GLY A 114 16.13 6.14 -1.35
N ALA A 115 16.11 5.18 -2.29
CA ALA A 115 17.18 4.99 -3.26
C ALA A 115 17.32 6.18 -4.22
N ILE A 116 16.20 6.79 -4.64
CA ILE A 116 16.20 8.00 -5.47
C ILE A 116 16.84 9.17 -4.71
N GLU A 117 16.47 9.39 -3.45
CA GLU A 117 17.07 10.45 -2.62
C GLU A 117 18.58 10.24 -2.45
N LEU A 118 19.02 8.99 -2.24
CA LEU A 118 20.44 8.64 -2.22
C LEU A 118 21.12 8.98 -3.55
N LYS A 119 20.52 8.60 -4.68
CA LYS A 119 21.06 8.89 -6.02
C LYS A 119 21.20 10.41 -6.23
N THR A 120 20.15 11.17 -5.96
CA THR A 120 20.18 12.64 -6.09
C THR A 120 21.30 13.25 -5.26
N ARG A 121 21.54 12.70 -4.06
CA ARG A 121 22.60 13.20 -3.20
C ARG A 121 23.99 12.82 -3.68
N LEU A 122 24.16 11.59 -4.17
CA LEU A 122 25.38 11.15 -4.84
C LEU A 122 25.67 12.06 -6.02
N ASP A 123 24.74 12.23 -6.97
CA ASP A 123 24.93 13.07 -8.16
C ASP A 123 25.36 14.52 -7.81
N ALA A 124 24.84 15.08 -6.71
CA ALA A 124 25.13 16.45 -6.29
C ALA A 124 26.46 16.63 -5.55
N GLU A 125 26.97 15.59 -4.89
CA GLU A 125 28.19 15.67 -4.07
C GLU A 125 29.34 14.80 -4.60
N TRP A 126 29.11 14.05 -5.68
CA TRP A 126 30.16 13.29 -6.37
C TRP A 126 31.10 14.26 -7.08
N CYS A 127 32.34 14.33 -6.61
CA CYS A 127 33.40 15.09 -7.28
C CYS A 127 34.17 14.19 -8.26
N ASP A 128 34.72 14.78 -9.33
CA ASP A 128 35.56 14.07 -10.32
C ASP A 128 36.79 13.40 -9.69
N SER A 129 37.18 13.82 -8.47
CA SER A 129 38.23 13.20 -7.66
C SER A 129 37.82 11.88 -7.00
N GLY A 130 36.59 11.38 -7.22
CA GLY A 130 36.08 10.13 -6.64
C GLY A 130 35.90 10.18 -5.11
N THR A 131 35.87 11.38 -4.53
CA THR A 131 35.84 11.59 -3.08
C THR A 131 34.55 12.30 -2.67
N LEU A 132 33.88 11.77 -1.65
CA LEU A 132 32.68 12.38 -1.06
C LEU A 132 33.06 13.37 0.03
N LYS A 133 32.29 14.44 0.18
CA LYS A 133 32.50 15.45 1.22
C LYS A 133 32.28 14.83 2.62
N PRO A 134 33.10 15.16 3.63
CA PRO A 134 32.85 14.74 5.01
C PRO A 134 31.41 15.07 5.46
N GLY A 135 30.80 14.17 6.21
CA GLY A 135 29.40 14.22 6.65
C GLY A 135 28.39 13.73 5.61
N PHE A 136 28.84 13.15 4.49
CA PHE A 136 27.96 12.70 3.41
C PHE A 136 26.94 11.68 3.92
N ALA A 137 27.40 10.66 4.64
CA ALA A 137 26.56 9.60 5.18
C ALA A 137 25.45 10.17 6.09
N ARG A 138 25.79 11.11 6.98
CA ARG A 138 24.83 11.80 7.84
C ARG A 138 23.79 12.59 7.04
N ARG A 139 24.22 13.34 6.03
CA ARG A 139 23.32 14.13 5.17
C ARG A 139 22.37 13.24 4.37
N VAL A 140 22.83 12.07 3.92
CA VAL A 140 21.96 11.06 3.30
C VAL A 140 20.91 10.55 4.29
N GLN A 141 21.28 10.19 5.52
CA GLN A 141 20.31 9.74 6.54
C GLN A 141 19.24 10.81 6.80
N GLN A 142 19.64 12.08 6.90
CA GLN A 142 18.71 13.22 7.05
C GLN A 142 17.80 13.40 5.83
N GLN A 143 18.33 13.18 4.63
CA GLN A 143 17.58 13.33 3.39
C GLN A 143 16.54 12.20 3.20
N MET A 144 16.84 10.98 3.64
CA MET A 144 15.91 9.84 3.60
C MET A 144 14.58 10.10 4.32
N VAL A 145 14.56 11.03 5.29
CA VAL A 145 13.33 11.48 5.95
C VAL A 145 12.28 11.98 4.95
N ARG A 146 12.69 12.59 3.83
CA ARG A 146 11.77 13.08 2.80
C ARG A 146 10.99 11.97 2.13
N ALA A 147 11.63 10.83 1.88
CA ALA A 147 10.99 9.65 1.32
C ALA A 147 10.11 8.93 2.34
N ILE A 148 10.56 8.88 3.60
CA ILE A 148 9.92 8.06 4.65
C ILE A 148 8.73 8.78 5.29
N ARG A 149 8.82 10.10 5.52
CA ARG A 149 7.83 10.82 6.33
C ARG A 149 6.41 10.75 5.80
N PRO A 150 6.13 10.90 4.49
CA PRO A 150 4.76 10.79 3.98
C PRO A 150 4.13 9.41 4.23
N ALA A 151 4.91 8.33 4.03
CA ALA A 151 4.47 6.97 4.31
C ALA A 151 4.27 6.75 5.81
N TRP A 152 5.20 7.23 6.64
CA TRP A 152 5.10 7.13 8.10
C TRP A 152 3.90 7.85 8.67
N ASP A 153 3.64 9.08 8.24
CA ASP A 153 2.50 9.85 8.70
C ASP A 153 1.18 9.17 8.30
N LEU A 154 1.12 8.57 7.11
CA LEU A 154 -0.06 7.82 6.66
C LEU A 154 -0.25 6.51 7.45
N ALA A 155 0.81 5.69 7.59
CA ALA A 155 0.76 4.42 8.30
C ALA A 155 0.47 4.60 9.80
N THR A 156 1.06 5.60 10.45
CA THR A 156 0.80 5.86 11.88
C THR A 156 -0.57 6.49 12.13
N SER A 157 -1.09 7.29 11.21
CA SER A 157 -2.47 7.82 11.30
C SER A 157 -3.51 6.68 11.24
N GLU A 158 -3.25 5.66 10.42
CA GLU A 158 -4.09 4.46 10.32
C GLU A 158 -3.90 3.51 11.51
N ASP A 159 -2.68 3.29 12.01
CA ASP A 159 -2.43 2.44 13.18
C ASP A 159 -3.01 3.02 14.49
N LEU A 160 -3.13 4.34 14.59
CA LEU A 160 -3.88 4.99 15.67
C LEU A 160 -5.37 4.62 15.65
N ARG A 161 -5.91 4.02 14.57
CA ARG A 161 -7.28 3.48 14.52
C ARG A 161 -7.44 2.19 15.33
N LEU A 162 -6.36 1.48 15.63
CA LEU A 162 -6.39 0.23 16.40
C LEU A 162 -6.19 0.53 17.89
N ALA A 163 -7.22 0.25 18.70
CA ALA A 163 -7.16 0.41 20.16
C ALA A 163 -6.07 -0.44 20.85
N SER A 164 -5.46 -1.37 20.12
CA SER A 164 -4.37 -2.25 20.58
C SER A 164 -2.95 -1.68 20.38
N THR A 165 -2.81 -0.48 19.82
CA THR A 165 -1.48 0.11 19.52
C THR A 165 -0.86 0.71 20.79
N THR A 166 0.19 0.07 21.31
CA THR A 166 0.95 0.57 22.47
C THR A 166 1.80 1.78 22.04
N GLY A 167 1.43 3.00 22.44
CA GLY A 167 2.28 4.19 22.24
C GLY A 167 1.59 5.55 22.09
N GLY A 168 0.26 5.63 22.01
CA GLY A 168 -0.44 6.91 21.92
C GLY A 168 -1.80 6.90 22.59
N GLN A 169 -2.03 7.82 23.53
CA GLN A 169 -3.38 8.11 24.01
C GLN A 169 -4.15 8.84 22.90
N LEU A 170 -5.24 8.24 22.42
CA LEU A 170 -6.15 8.87 21.46
C LEU A 170 -6.65 10.23 21.99
N ARG A 171 -6.11 11.33 21.47
CA ARG A 171 -6.64 12.67 21.74
C ARG A 171 -7.99 12.83 21.06
N THR A 172 -8.81 13.75 21.55
CA THR A 172 -10.09 14.12 20.92
C THR A 172 -9.95 14.51 19.45
N ARG A 173 -8.81 15.08 19.07
CA ARG A 173 -8.43 15.39 17.68
C ARG A 173 -8.37 14.14 16.79
N ASP A 174 -7.83 13.04 17.31
CA ASP A 174 -7.62 11.81 16.53
C ASP A 174 -8.96 11.16 16.20
N ARG A 175 -9.91 11.18 17.15
CA ARG A 175 -11.30 10.73 16.92
C ARG A 175 -12.02 11.54 15.82
N TRP A 176 -11.78 12.85 15.76
CA TRP A 176 -12.34 13.68 14.71
C TRP A 176 -11.76 13.35 13.33
N LEU A 177 -10.43 13.19 13.25
CA LEU A 177 -9.75 12.79 12.01
C LEU A 177 -10.22 11.41 11.53
N GLN A 178 -10.45 10.48 12.44
CA GLN A 178 -11.01 9.15 12.12
C GLN A 178 -12.39 9.27 11.48
N LYS A 179 -13.33 9.99 12.12
CA LYS A 179 -14.68 10.18 11.59
C LYS A 179 -14.67 10.89 10.23
N TYR A 180 -13.78 11.86 10.07
CA TYR A 180 -13.56 12.52 8.79
C TYR A 180 -13.12 11.52 7.71
N PHE A 181 -12.12 10.70 8.00
CA PHE A 181 -11.62 9.71 7.05
C PHE A 181 -12.67 8.65 6.68
N ASP A 182 -13.45 8.15 7.65
CA ASP A 182 -14.58 7.24 7.37
C ASP A 182 -15.58 7.88 6.39
N THR A 183 -15.84 9.17 6.57
CA THR A 183 -16.72 9.94 5.69
C THR A 183 -16.09 10.12 4.30
N VAL A 184 -14.78 10.35 4.20
CA VAL A 184 -14.05 10.42 2.92
C VAL A 184 -14.12 9.08 2.18
N VAL A 185 -13.90 7.96 2.87
CA VAL A 185 -14.00 6.61 2.28
C VAL A 185 -15.42 6.34 1.79
N SER A 186 -16.44 6.67 2.59
CA SER A 186 -17.85 6.57 2.18
C SER A 186 -18.11 7.44 0.94
N THR A 187 -17.65 8.69 0.94
CA THR A 187 -17.81 9.63 -0.17
C THR A 187 -17.11 9.13 -1.44
N ALA A 188 -15.94 8.50 -1.32
CA ALA A 188 -15.21 7.92 -2.45
C ALA A 188 -15.97 6.78 -3.14
N THR A 189 -16.99 6.17 -2.51
CA THR A 189 -17.82 5.17 -3.18
C THR A 189 -18.76 5.79 -4.21
N VAL A 190 -19.09 7.08 -4.07
CA VAL A 190 -20.08 7.79 -4.90
C VAL A 190 -19.48 8.94 -5.72
N ASP A 191 -18.40 9.57 -5.24
CA ASP A 191 -17.74 10.70 -5.91
C ASP A 191 -16.39 10.26 -6.51
N SER A 192 -16.28 10.36 -7.84
CA SER A 192 -15.09 9.92 -8.57
C SER A 192 -13.85 10.78 -8.29
N ASP A 193 -14.02 12.06 -7.98
CA ASP A 193 -12.89 12.97 -7.75
C ASP A 193 -12.32 12.75 -6.35
N VAL A 194 -13.19 12.55 -5.36
CA VAL A 194 -12.79 12.15 -4.00
C VAL A 194 -12.10 10.78 -4.05
N ARG A 195 -12.66 9.83 -4.80
CA ARG A 195 -12.05 8.51 -5.01
C ARG A 195 -10.67 8.60 -5.64
N HIS A 196 -10.51 9.39 -6.70
CA HIS A 196 -9.22 9.53 -7.37
C HIS A 196 -8.16 10.06 -6.41
N ARG A 197 -8.48 11.10 -5.63
CA ARG A 197 -7.57 11.69 -4.64
C ARG A 197 -7.25 10.74 -3.49
N LEU A 198 -8.24 10.00 -2.99
CA LEU A 198 -8.02 8.97 -1.99
C LEU A 198 -7.03 7.91 -2.50
N LEU A 199 -7.26 7.40 -3.71
CA LEU A 199 -6.37 6.43 -4.34
C LEU A 199 -4.98 7.02 -4.61
N SER A 200 -4.86 8.27 -5.03
CA SER A 200 -3.57 8.94 -5.22
C SER A 200 -2.78 9.02 -3.92
N VAL A 201 -3.43 9.31 -2.80
CA VAL A 201 -2.79 9.35 -1.48
C VAL A 201 -2.40 7.94 -1.03
N MET A 202 -3.29 6.95 -1.18
CA MET A 202 -2.98 5.56 -0.82
C MET A 202 -1.81 4.98 -1.63
N ASN A 203 -1.69 5.37 -2.91
CA ASN A 203 -0.58 4.97 -3.78
C ASN A 203 0.64 5.91 -3.67
N MET A 204 0.68 6.81 -2.67
CA MET A 204 1.78 7.75 -2.44
C MET A 204 2.12 8.67 -3.63
N LEU A 205 1.18 8.88 -4.55
CA LEU A 205 1.34 9.82 -5.67
C LEU A 205 1.21 11.28 -5.20
N THR A 206 0.51 11.49 -4.09
CA THR A 206 0.28 12.79 -3.47
C THR A 206 0.34 12.67 -1.95
N GLY A 207 0.76 13.73 -1.27
CA GLY A 207 0.82 13.73 0.20
C GLY A 207 -0.56 13.66 0.89
N PRO A 208 -0.62 13.21 2.15
CA PRO A 208 -1.88 13.05 2.88
C PRO A 208 -2.66 14.37 3.05
N ALA A 209 -1.99 15.52 3.00
CA ALA A 209 -2.62 16.84 3.01
C ALA A 209 -3.62 17.06 1.85
N THR A 210 -3.50 16.31 0.74
CA THR A 210 -4.45 16.35 -0.38
C THR A 210 -5.86 15.91 0.04
N LEU A 211 -6.00 15.10 1.09
CA LEU A 211 -7.32 14.75 1.63
C LEU A 211 -8.00 15.92 2.32
N LEU A 212 -7.24 16.89 2.84
CA LEU A 212 -7.79 18.11 3.46
C LEU A 212 -8.07 19.23 2.43
N HIS A 213 -7.87 18.96 1.14
CA HIS A 213 -8.11 19.94 0.09
C HIS A 213 -9.61 20.29 -0.01
N THR A 214 -9.90 21.53 -0.39
CA THR A 214 -11.27 22.09 -0.50
C THR A 214 -12.19 21.26 -1.39
N THR A 215 -11.65 20.60 -2.42
CA THR A 215 -12.40 19.66 -3.28
C THR A 215 -12.89 18.43 -2.53
N VAL A 216 -12.07 17.84 -1.67
CA VAL A 216 -12.45 16.66 -0.87
C VAL A 216 -13.40 17.09 0.25
N LEU A 217 -13.12 18.22 0.91
CA LEU A 217 -14.01 18.80 1.91
C LEU A 217 -15.40 19.11 1.35
N SER A 218 -15.48 19.71 0.17
CA SER A 218 -16.78 20.00 -0.48
C SER A 218 -17.52 18.73 -0.91
N GLY A 219 -16.81 17.70 -1.39
CA GLY A 219 -17.40 16.38 -1.64
C GLY A 219 -17.97 15.72 -0.37
N VAL A 220 -17.21 15.78 0.73
CA VAL A 220 -17.64 15.27 2.05
C VAL A 220 -18.86 16.03 2.57
N VAL A 221 -18.85 17.36 2.52
CA VAL A 221 -20.00 18.19 2.93
C VAL A 221 -21.22 17.85 2.08
N ARG A 222 -21.04 17.72 0.77
CA ARG A 222 -22.11 17.35 -0.17
C ARG A 222 -22.71 15.99 0.17
N HIS A 223 -21.86 15.00 0.47
CA HIS A 223 -22.29 13.67 0.93
C HIS A 223 -23.07 13.71 2.24
N LEU A 224 -22.60 14.48 3.23
CA LEU A 224 -23.27 14.66 4.53
C LEU A 224 -24.61 15.40 4.40
N CYS A 225 -24.73 16.31 3.44
CA CYS A 225 -25.98 17.01 3.11
C CYS A 225 -26.98 16.13 2.33
N GLY A 226 -26.72 14.83 2.19
CA GLY A 226 -27.63 13.87 1.55
C GLY A 226 -27.65 13.95 0.02
N TRP A 227 -26.72 14.68 -0.58
CA TRP A 227 -26.60 14.71 -2.03
C TRP A 227 -25.92 13.44 -2.51
N GLN A 228 -26.68 12.60 -3.20
CA GLN A 228 -26.15 11.47 -3.94
C GLN A 228 -25.99 11.91 -5.40
N PRO A 229 -24.77 11.92 -5.97
CA PRO A 229 -24.67 11.99 -7.41
C PRO A 229 -25.42 10.79 -7.99
N HIS A 230 -26.18 10.99 -9.08
CA HIS A 230 -26.73 9.86 -9.81
C HIS A 230 -25.61 8.87 -10.09
N PRO A 231 -25.80 7.56 -9.87
CA PRO A 231 -24.83 6.57 -10.29
C PRO A 231 -24.70 6.69 -11.81
N GLY A 232 -23.67 7.40 -12.25
CA GLY A 232 -23.22 7.28 -13.63
C GLY A 232 -22.94 5.80 -13.89
N PRO A 233 -23.23 5.28 -15.09
CA PRO A 233 -23.07 3.86 -15.36
C PRO A 233 -21.69 3.39 -14.91
N LEU A 234 -21.67 2.32 -14.11
CA LEU A 234 -20.47 1.74 -13.48
C LEU A 234 -19.43 1.28 -14.50
N TRP A 235 -19.81 1.28 -15.77
CA TRP A 235 -18.97 1.15 -16.95
C TRP A 235 -19.40 2.26 -17.93
N ARG A 236 -18.56 3.28 -18.12
CA ARG A 236 -18.64 4.00 -19.40
C ARG A 236 -17.99 3.06 -20.41
N ASP A 237 -18.77 2.50 -21.33
CA ASP A 237 -18.27 2.07 -22.62
C ASP A 237 -17.59 3.29 -23.25
N ARG A 238 -16.30 3.48 -22.96
CA ARG A 238 -15.48 4.32 -23.82
C ARG A 238 -15.39 3.54 -25.12
N PRO A 239 -15.81 4.10 -26.28
CA PRO A 239 -15.45 3.50 -27.55
C PRO A 239 -13.93 3.32 -27.52
N ARG A 240 -13.46 2.09 -27.80
CA ARG A 240 -12.04 1.76 -27.93
C ARG A 240 -11.45 2.74 -28.95
N THR A 241 -10.86 3.84 -28.48
CA THR A 241 -10.11 4.72 -29.36
C THR A 241 -8.93 3.91 -29.86
N THR A 242 -8.87 3.73 -31.17
CA THR A 242 -8.03 2.83 -31.98
C THR A 242 -6.52 3.08 -31.88
N ARG A 243 -6.06 3.80 -30.86
CA ARG A 243 -4.63 4.13 -30.65
C ARG A 243 -3.82 2.99 -30.01
N ASN A 244 -4.47 1.95 -29.50
CA ASN A 244 -3.81 0.83 -28.82
C ASN A 244 -3.47 -0.37 -29.74
N ASP A 245 -3.88 -0.31 -31.02
CA ASP A 245 -3.74 -1.44 -31.95
C ASP A 245 -2.31 -1.58 -32.50
N ARG A 246 -1.53 -0.48 -32.51
CA ARG A 246 -0.13 -0.48 -32.96
C ARG A 246 0.80 -1.10 -31.89
N SER A 247 0.58 -0.75 -30.63
CA SER A 247 1.35 -1.25 -29.48
C SER A 247 1.10 -2.74 -29.24
N GLN A 248 -0.15 -3.20 -29.42
CA GLN A 248 -0.47 -4.63 -29.30
C GLN A 248 0.05 -5.44 -30.48
N ARG A 249 0.11 -4.89 -31.70
CA ARG A 249 0.73 -5.57 -32.85
C ARG A 249 2.25 -5.67 -32.71
N GLU A 250 2.92 -4.63 -32.20
CA GLU A 250 4.36 -4.64 -31.91
C GLU A 250 4.72 -5.66 -30.81
N LEU A 251 3.93 -5.72 -29.73
CA LEU A 251 4.12 -6.72 -28.68
C LEU A 251 3.86 -8.15 -29.17
N ARG A 252 2.87 -8.34 -30.05
CA ARG A 252 2.56 -9.64 -30.65
C ARG A 252 3.62 -10.11 -31.64
N SER A 253 4.19 -9.19 -32.44
CA SER A 253 5.30 -9.53 -33.35
C SER A 253 6.60 -9.87 -32.62
N VAL A 254 6.86 -9.23 -31.47
CA VAL A 254 8.01 -9.56 -30.61
C VAL A 254 7.81 -10.93 -29.95
N PHE A 255 6.59 -11.27 -29.53
CA PHE A 255 6.25 -12.59 -28.99
C PHE A 255 6.31 -13.72 -30.03
N GLU A 256 5.84 -13.47 -31.25
CA GLU A 256 5.87 -14.48 -32.33
C GLU A 256 7.30 -14.73 -32.86
N ALA A 257 8.17 -13.72 -32.83
CA ALA A 257 9.59 -13.88 -33.17
C ALA A 257 10.36 -14.71 -32.13
N ASP A 258 10.04 -14.61 -30.83
CA ASP A 258 10.68 -15.39 -29.77
C ASP A 258 10.21 -16.87 -29.74
N LEU A 259 8.99 -17.13 -30.20
CA LEU A 259 8.44 -18.50 -30.35
C LEU A 259 9.03 -19.24 -31.55
N ALA A 260 9.37 -18.55 -32.64
CA ALA A 260 9.99 -19.16 -33.82
C ALA A 260 11.44 -19.62 -33.57
N HIS A 261 12.16 -18.98 -32.64
CA HIS A 261 13.54 -19.33 -32.30
C HIS A 261 13.68 -20.56 -31.39
N ARG A 262 12.60 -21.08 -30.79
CA ARG A 262 12.64 -22.22 -29.85
C ARG A 262 12.35 -23.59 -30.47
N HIS A 263 12.15 -23.67 -31.79
CA HIS A 263 11.88 -24.91 -32.53
C HIS A 263 12.88 -25.22 -33.65
N GLN A 264 14.16 -24.88 -33.48
CA GLN A 264 15.22 -25.55 -34.25
C GLN A 264 15.79 -26.71 -33.43
N PRO A 265 15.65 -27.97 -33.88
CA PRO A 265 16.33 -29.08 -33.25
C PRO A 265 17.84 -28.92 -33.49
N VAL A 266 18.61 -28.97 -32.41
CA VAL A 266 20.07 -29.10 -32.45
C VAL A 266 20.36 -30.50 -33.01
N ASN A 267 20.92 -30.54 -34.22
CA ASN A 267 21.67 -31.69 -34.75
C ASN A 267 23.15 -31.51 -34.40
#